data_AF-A0A3A8G671-F1
#
_entry.id   AF-A0A3A8G671-F1
#
_cell.length_a   1.000
_cell.length_b   1.000
_cell.length_c   1.000
_cell.angle_alpha   90.00
_cell.angle_beta   90.00
_cell.angle_gamma   90.00
#
_symmetry.space_group_name_H-M   'P 1'
#
loop_
_entity.id
_entity.type
_entity.pdbx_description
1 polymer ?
#
loop_
_entity_poly.entity_id
_entity_poly.type
_entity_poly.pdbx_seq_one_letter_code
_entity_poly.pdbx_strand_id
1 'polypeptide(L)'
;METTRPFRILGIQQIAIGGLDKGALRKLWVDTLGLTAHGTYRSEKENVDEDIVVAGAGPFKVEVDLMQPVNPDGRPKVHDPALNHVGLWVDDLAVAVKWLEGQGMRFTPGGIRKGAAGFDVCFIHPKASDQFPLSGEGVLIELVQAPPEIIRAFEQAAANAAH
;
A
#
# COMPACT_ATOMS: atom_id res chain seq x y z
N MET A 1 25.43 10.97 9.32
CA MET A 1 24.24 10.25 8.84
C MET A 1 24.65 9.50 7.60
N GLU A 2 24.30 8.21 7.50
CA GLU A 2 24.49 7.45 6.27
C GLU A 2 23.73 8.15 5.14
N THR A 3 24.46 8.72 4.17
CA THR A 3 23.87 9.47 3.05
C THR A 3 23.28 8.54 1.99
N THR A 4 23.62 7.25 2.05
CA THR A 4 23.15 6.25 1.10
C THR A 4 21.92 5.56 1.66
N ARG A 5 20.86 5.47 0.86
CA ARG A 5 19.61 4.78 1.21
C ARG A 5 19.85 3.26 1.26
N PRO A 6 19.62 2.57 2.39
CA PRO A 6 19.96 1.15 2.56
C PRO A 6 18.82 0.18 2.16
N PHE A 7 17.84 0.65 1.39
CA PHE A 7 16.68 -0.13 0.93
C PHE A 7 16.25 0.35 -0.45
N ARG A 8 15.48 -0.47 -1.16
CA ARG A 8 14.95 -0.22 -2.50
C ARG A 8 13.42 -0.26 -2.48
N ILE A 9 12.81 0.65 -3.23
CA ILE A 9 11.41 0.55 -3.63
C ILE A 9 11.37 -0.23 -4.94
N LEU A 10 10.64 -1.33 -4.97
CA LEU A 10 10.66 -2.28 -6.08
C LEU A 10 9.54 -2.05 -7.09
N GLY A 11 8.44 -1.45 -6.64
CA GLY A 11 7.26 -1.21 -7.47
C GLY A 11 6.02 -0.94 -6.63
N ILE A 12 4.88 -0.85 -7.29
CA ILE A 12 3.57 -0.73 -6.65
C ILE A 12 3.09 -2.12 -6.24
N GLN A 13 2.64 -2.26 -5.00
CA GLN A 13 1.97 -3.47 -4.52
C GLN A 13 0.46 -3.35 -4.69
N GLN A 14 -0.13 -2.23 -4.26
CA GLN A 14 -1.55 -1.97 -4.30
C GLN A 14 -1.89 -0.50 -4.53
N ILE A 15 -3.09 -0.27 -5.08
CA ILE A 15 -3.77 1.02 -5.10
C ILE A 15 -5.13 0.83 -4.42
N ALA A 16 -5.35 1.50 -3.30
CA ALA A 16 -6.60 1.38 -2.58
C ALA A 16 -7.57 2.49 -2.96
N ILE A 17 -8.78 2.08 -3.35
CA ILE A 17 -9.82 2.94 -3.88
C ILE A 17 -11.07 2.80 -3.03
N GLY A 18 -11.49 3.92 -2.46
CA GLY A 18 -12.63 3.99 -1.56
C GLY A 18 -13.90 4.54 -2.22
N GLY A 19 -15.04 3.98 -1.83
CA GLY A 19 -16.36 4.50 -2.14
C GLY A 19 -17.35 4.17 -1.01
N LEU A 20 -18.52 4.82 -1.00
CA LEU A 20 -19.58 4.47 -0.04
C LEU A 20 -20.23 3.10 -0.36
N ASP A 21 -20.11 2.65 -1.60
CA ASP A 21 -20.59 1.37 -2.09
C ASP A 21 -19.53 0.72 -2.98
N LYS A 22 -18.98 -0.43 -2.56
CA LYS A 22 -17.99 -1.15 -3.35
C LYS A 22 -18.63 -1.84 -4.56
N GLY A 23 -19.95 -2.01 -4.61
CA GLY A 23 -20.66 -2.57 -5.77
C GLY A 23 -20.47 -1.73 -7.03
N ALA A 24 -20.56 -0.40 -6.92
CA ALA A 24 -20.25 0.51 -8.03
C ALA A 24 -18.78 0.40 -8.48
N LEU A 25 -17.85 0.24 -7.53
CA LEU A 25 -16.43 0.02 -7.83
C LEU A 25 -16.23 -1.31 -8.56
N ARG A 26 -16.81 -2.42 -8.08
CA ARG A 26 -16.73 -3.73 -8.73
C ARG A 26 -17.23 -3.67 -10.17
N LYS A 27 -18.37 -3.01 -10.41
CA LYS A 27 -18.93 -2.85 -11.76
C LYS A 27 -17.94 -2.21 -12.72
N LEU A 28 -17.22 -1.19 -12.26
CA LEU A 28 -16.18 -0.55 -13.08
C LEU A 28 -14.95 -1.46 -13.22
N TRP A 29 -14.31 -1.79 -12.10
CA TRP A 29 -12.97 -2.39 -12.10
C TRP A 29 -12.97 -3.85 -12.54
N VAL A 30 -13.98 -4.63 -12.15
CA VAL A 30 -14.10 -6.04 -12.51
C VAL A 30 -14.90 -6.18 -13.80
N ASP A 31 -16.17 -5.77 -13.80
CA ASP A 31 -17.08 -6.13 -14.89
C ASP A 31 -16.78 -5.34 -16.19
N THR A 32 -16.30 -4.10 -16.07
CA THR A 32 -16.04 -3.23 -17.23
C THR A 32 -14.57 -3.24 -17.66
N LEU A 33 -13.63 -3.11 -16.72
CA LEU A 33 -12.18 -3.07 -17.00
C LEU A 33 -11.52 -4.45 -16.99
N GLY A 34 -12.16 -5.49 -16.45
CA GLY A 34 -11.68 -6.87 -16.53
C GLY A 34 -10.62 -7.27 -15.52
N LEU A 35 -10.46 -6.55 -14.39
CA LEU A 35 -9.56 -6.99 -13.32
C LEU A 35 -10.10 -8.26 -12.67
N THR A 36 -9.20 -9.14 -12.22
CA THR A 36 -9.58 -10.45 -11.68
C THR A 36 -9.74 -10.37 -10.17
N ALA A 37 -10.88 -10.81 -9.66
CA ALA A 37 -11.10 -10.94 -8.22
C ALA A 37 -10.14 -11.97 -7.60
N HIS A 38 -9.46 -11.60 -6.52
CA HIS A 38 -8.48 -12.43 -5.85
C HIS A 38 -8.87 -12.79 -4.42
N GLY A 39 -9.49 -11.86 -3.69
CA GLY A 39 -9.88 -12.07 -2.30
C GLY A 39 -10.80 -10.99 -1.77
N THR A 40 -11.14 -11.08 -0.49
CA THR A 40 -11.94 -10.09 0.23
C THR A 40 -11.43 -9.99 1.67
N TYR A 41 -11.49 -8.81 2.26
CA TYR A 41 -11.15 -8.58 3.65
C TYR A 41 -12.18 -7.68 4.32
N ARG A 42 -12.47 -7.93 5.60
CA ARG A 42 -13.40 -7.11 6.37
C ARG A 42 -12.90 -6.93 7.79
N SER A 43 -12.87 -5.69 8.26
CA SER A 43 -12.49 -5.34 9.62
C SER A 43 -13.39 -4.23 10.18
N GLU A 44 -14.15 -4.59 11.22
CA GLU A 44 -14.94 -3.63 12.00
C GLU A 44 -14.04 -2.58 12.68
N LYS A 45 -12.85 -3.00 13.15
CA LYS A 45 -11.88 -2.13 13.81
C LYS A 45 -11.31 -1.07 12.87
N GLU A 46 -11.00 -1.46 11.64
CA GLU A 46 -10.45 -0.56 10.62
C GLU A 46 -11.56 0.09 9.76
N ASN A 47 -12.84 -0.11 10.13
CA ASN A 47 -14.02 0.40 9.43
C ASN A 47 -13.97 0.15 7.92
N VAL A 48 -13.59 -1.06 7.50
CA VAL A 48 -13.38 -1.41 6.09
C VAL A 48 -13.98 -2.76 5.74
N ASP A 49 -14.60 -2.81 4.56
CA ASP A 49 -14.99 -4.01 3.85
C ASP A 49 -14.51 -3.85 2.40
N GLU A 50 -13.59 -4.71 1.96
CA GLU A 50 -12.89 -4.55 0.69
C GLU A 50 -12.88 -5.83 -0.15
N ASP A 51 -12.93 -5.62 -1.46
CA ASP A 51 -12.64 -6.66 -2.44
C ASP A 51 -11.27 -6.40 -3.05
N ILE A 52 -10.41 -7.41 -3.03
CA ILE A 52 -9.06 -7.35 -3.60
C ILE A 52 -9.14 -7.88 -5.03
N VAL A 53 -8.88 -7.01 -6.00
CA VAL A 53 -8.83 -7.37 -7.42
C VAL A 53 -7.44 -7.10 -7.98
N VAL A 54 -7.04 -7.78 -9.04
CA VAL A 54 -5.66 -7.75 -9.54
C VAL A 54 -5.60 -7.33 -11.00
N ALA A 55 -4.65 -6.43 -11.29
CA ALA A 55 -4.17 -6.12 -12.63
C ALA A 55 -2.75 -6.71 -12.83
N GLY A 56 -2.40 -7.10 -14.05
CA GLY A 56 -1.08 -7.66 -14.37
C GLY A 56 -0.96 -9.15 -14.08
N ALA A 57 0.26 -9.68 -14.20
CA ALA A 57 0.55 -11.11 -14.09
C ALA A 57 1.91 -11.38 -13.46
N GLY A 58 2.03 -12.52 -12.77
CA GLY A 58 3.27 -12.92 -12.10
C GLY A 58 3.79 -11.83 -11.14
N PRO A 59 5.09 -11.47 -11.19
CA PRO A 59 5.66 -10.40 -10.38
C PRO A 59 5.19 -8.98 -10.72
N PHE A 60 4.47 -8.79 -11.84
CA PHE A 60 3.88 -7.50 -12.21
C PHE A 60 2.43 -7.34 -11.72
N LYS A 61 1.95 -8.28 -10.92
CA LYS A 61 0.61 -8.15 -10.30
C LYS A 61 0.58 -6.94 -9.38
N VAL A 62 -0.44 -6.12 -9.55
CA VAL A 62 -0.78 -5.00 -8.67
C VAL A 62 -2.20 -5.23 -8.18
N GLU A 63 -2.39 -5.18 -6.87
CA GLU A 63 -3.70 -5.21 -6.24
C GLU A 63 -4.41 -3.85 -6.40
N VAL A 64 -5.72 -3.90 -6.59
CA VAL A 64 -6.59 -2.74 -6.52
C VAL A 64 -7.64 -3.05 -5.47
N ASP A 65 -7.53 -2.41 -4.32
CA ASP A 65 -8.37 -2.70 -3.16
C ASP A 65 -9.61 -1.83 -3.22
N LEU A 66 -10.76 -2.45 -3.48
CA LEU A 66 -12.04 -1.78 -3.64
C LEU A 66 -12.73 -1.71 -2.29
N MET A 67 -12.52 -0.61 -1.57
CA MET A 67 -12.96 -0.43 -0.20
C MET A 67 -14.31 0.27 -0.10
N GLN A 68 -15.14 -0.19 0.83
CA GLN A 68 -16.22 0.59 1.41
C GLN A 68 -16.12 0.62 2.93
N PRO A 69 -16.65 1.65 3.60
CA PRO A 69 -16.72 1.64 5.05
C PRO A 69 -17.75 0.62 5.54
N VAL A 70 -17.48 -0.01 6.68
CA VAL A 70 -18.50 -0.82 7.38
C VAL A 70 -19.61 0.08 7.92
N ASN A 71 -19.22 1.17 8.56
CA ASN A 71 -20.07 2.25 9.00
C ASN A 71 -19.67 3.55 8.26
N PRO A 72 -20.52 4.10 7.38
CA PRO A 72 -20.25 5.35 6.65
C PRO A 72 -19.87 6.54 7.53
N ASP A 73 -20.41 6.61 8.76
CA ASP A 73 -20.12 7.66 9.72
C ASP A 73 -18.93 7.34 10.64
N GLY A 74 -18.38 6.13 10.52
CA GLY A 74 -17.27 5.62 11.31
C GLY A 74 -15.90 6.17 10.93
N ARG A 75 -14.88 5.77 11.70
CA ARG A 75 -13.47 6.04 11.44
C ARG A 75 -12.68 4.73 11.48
N PRO A 76 -11.65 4.57 10.62
CA PRO A 76 -11.21 5.44 9.52
C PRO A 76 -12.25 5.67 8.41
N LYS A 77 -12.09 6.76 7.64
CA LYS A 77 -12.93 7.03 6.44
C LYS A 77 -12.22 6.49 5.20
N VAL A 78 -12.37 5.20 4.94
CA VAL A 78 -11.71 4.56 3.79
C VAL A 78 -12.19 5.08 2.42
N HIS A 79 -13.37 5.70 2.38
CA HIS A 79 -13.96 6.29 1.18
C HIS A 79 -13.52 7.75 0.90
N ASP A 80 -12.77 8.38 1.81
CA ASP A 80 -12.39 9.79 1.70
C ASP A 80 -10.94 10.02 2.15
N PRO A 81 -10.02 10.28 1.21
CA PRO A 81 -10.25 10.47 -0.23
C PRO A 81 -10.56 9.16 -0.97
N ALA A 82 -11.15 9.28 -2.17
CA ALA A 82 -11.49 8.14 -3.02
C ALA A 82 -10.25 7.38 -3.52
N LEU A 83 -9.16 8.06 -3.84
CA LEU A 83 -7.85 7.43 -3.97
C LEU A 83 -7.22 7.43 -2.58
N ASN A 84 -7.42 6.34 -1.84
CA ASN A 84 -7.19 6.33 -0.40
C ASN A 84 -5.70 6.27 -0.06
N HIS A 85 -4.99 5.27 -0.60
CA HIS A 85 -3.55 5.11 -0.44
C HIS A 85 -2.93 4.34 -1.60
N VAL A 86 -1.60 4.43 -1.66
CA VAL A 86 -0.74 3.66 -2.56
C VAL A 86 0.19 2.83 -1.69
N GLY A 87 0.31 1.54 -2.01
CA GLY A 87 1.28 0.67 -1.37
C GLY A 87 2.47 0.35 -2.27
N LEU A 88 3.64 0.34 -1.65
CA LEU A 88 4.92 0.18 -2.32
C LEU A 88 5.64 -1.05 -1.78
N TRP A 89 6.11 -1.89 -2.70
CA TRP A 89 7.02 -2.97 -2.37
C TRP A 89 8.37 -2.42 -1.92
N VAL A 90 8.85 -2.90 -0.77
CA VAL A 90 10.16 -2.58 -0.19
C VAL A 90 10.95 -3.87 0.03
N ASP A 91 12.22 -3.90 -0.35
CA ASP A 91 13.06 -5.10 -0.18
C ASP A 91 13.39 -5.44 1.27
N ASP A 92 13.62 -4.44 2.12
CA ASP A 92 13.77 -4.60 3.57
C ASP A 92 13.02 -3.49 4.31
N LEU A 93 11.82 -3.83 4.80
CA LEU A 93 10.92 -2.90 5.47
C LEU A 93 11.48 -2.43 6.82
N ALA A 94 12.12 -3.32 7.59
CA ALA A 94 12.63 -2.97 8.91
C ALA A 94 13.80 -1.97 8.81
N VAL A 95 14.71 -2.20 7.85
CA VAL A 95 15.80 -1.27 7.53
C VAL A 95 15.25 0.04 6.98
N ALA A 96 14.24 -0.01 6.10
CA ALA A 96 13.62 1.19 5.55
C ALA A 96 12.99 2.07 6.63
N VAL A 97 12.17 1.49 7.52
CA VAL A 97 11.53 2.21 8.63
C VAL A 97 12.58 2.87 9.51
N LYS A 98 13.57 2.11 9.99
CA LYS A 98 14.63 2.64 10.86
C LYS A 98 15.39 3.81 10.21
N TRP A 99 15.74 3.69 8.93
CA TRP A 99 16.46 4.73 8.22
C TRP A 99 15.59 5.98 8.02
N LEU A 100 14.33 5.80 7.59
CA LEU A 100 13.37 6.88 7.35
C LEU A 100 13.01 7.63 8.63
N GLU A 101 12.80 6.93 9.75
CA GLU A 101 12.62 7.56 11.08
C GLU A 101 13.82 8.44 11.43
N GLY A 102 15.05 7.95 11.18
CA GLY A 102 16.28 8.72 11.35
C GLY A 102 16.39 9.95 10.44
N GLN A 103 15.63 10.01 9.35
CA GLN A 103 15.50 11.19 8.48
C GLN A 103 14.37 12.14 8.90
N GLY A 104 13.60 11.82 9.95
CA GLY A 104 12.45 12.61 10.40
C GLY A 104 11.14 12.29 9.67
N MET A 105 11.02 11.09 9.08
CA MET A 105 9.76 10.60 8.51
C MET A 105 8.70 10.36 9.59
N ARG A 106 7.48 10.85 9.34
CA ARG A 106 6.32 10.56 10.17
C ARG A 106 5.59 9.31 9.70
N PHE A 107 5.60 8.28 10.53
CA PHE A 107 4.74 7.11 10.34
C PHE A 107 3.39 7.28 11.04
N THR A 108 2.37 6.54 10.59
CA THR A 108 1.13 6.39 11.33
C THR A 108 1.37 5.55 12.59
N PRO A 109 0.51 5.64 13.62
CA PRO A 109 0.56 4.70 14.73
C PRO A 109 0.41 3.23 14.27
N GLY A 110 0.95 2.30 15.04
CA GLY A 110 0.78 0.85 14.85
C GLY A 110 2.04 0.09 14.43
N GLY A 111 3.09 0.79 14.00
CA GLY A 111 4.36 0.17 13.59
C GLY A 111 4.19 -0.85 12.45
N ILE A 112 5.19 -1.71 12.31
CA ILE A 112 5.15 -2.85 11.37
C ILE A 112 4.17 -3.91 11.90
N ARG A 113 3.21 -4.30 11.08
CA ARG A 113 2.17 -5.29 11.39
C ARG A 113 1.72 -6.04 10.14
N LYS A 114 0.89 -7.07 10.29
CA LYS A 114 0.29 -7.78 9.16
C LYS A 114 -0.82 -6.97 8.49
N GLY A 115 -0.74 -6.80 7.16
CA GLY A 115 -1.77 -6.19 6.31
C GLY A 115 -2.79 -7.22 5.79
N ALA A 116 -3.75 -6.76 4.96
CA ALA A 116 -4.86 -7.58 4.45
C ALA A 116 -4.38 -8.78 3.60
N ALA A 117 -3.35 -8.59 2.78
CA ALA A 117 -2.71 -9.64 1.99
C ALA A 117 -1.70 -10.50 2.77
N GLY A 118 -1.54 -10.29 4.09
CA GLY A 118 -0.68 -11.10 4.96
C GLY A 118 0.81 -10.73 4.97
N PHE A 119 1.20 -9.67 4.25
CA PHE A 119 2.55 -9.11 4.31
C PHE A 119 2.75 -8.23 5.54
N ASP A 120 4.02 -8.00 5.91
CA ASP A 120 4.36 -6.99 6.90
C ASP A 120 4.28 -5.60 6.27
N VAL A 121 3.60 -4.67 6.95
CA VAL A 121 3.27 -3.34 6.44
C VAL A 121 3.41 -2.28 7.50
N CYS A 122 3.71 -1.05 7.09
CA CYS A 122 3.55 0.16 7.88
C CYS A 122 3.11 1.32 6.98
N PHE A 123 2.56 2.39 7.56
CA PHE A 123 2.08 3.52 6.78
C PHE A 123 2.85 4.80 7.12
N ILE A 124 3.20 5.56 6.09
CA ILE A 124 3.68 6.93 6.21
C ILE A 124 2.47 7.86 6.35
N HIS A 125 2.50 8.73 7.34
CA HIS A 125 1.41 9.65 7.59
C HIS A 125 1.32 10.72 6.47
N PRO A 126 0.12 11.09 5.99
CA PRO A 126 -0.02 12.06 4.89
C PRO A 126 0.48 13.47 5.23
N LYS A 127 0.53 13.80 6.52
CA LYS A 127 0.88 15.14 7.02
C LYS A 127 2.08 15.09 7.94
N ALA A 128 3.03 15.98 7.78
CA ALA A 128 4.15 16.19 8.70
C ALA A 128 3.68 16.68 10.08
N SER A 129 4.64 16.82 11.00
CA SER A 129 4.48 17.45 12.32
C SER A 129 5.79 18.13 12.72
N ASP A 130 5.77 18.98 13.74
CA ASP A 130 6.98 19.67 14.23
C ASP A 130 8.12 18.70 14.58
N GLN A 131 7.79 17.52 15.13
CA GLN A 131 8.77 16.48 15.48
C GLN A 131 9.25 15.67 14.26
N PHE A 132 8.41 15.53 13.24
CA PHE A 132 8.63 14.67 12.08
C PHE A 132 8.29 15.46 10.80
N PRO A 133 9.27 16.20 10.25
CA PRO A 133 9.03 17.12 9.15
C PRO A 133 8.79 16.44 7.80
N LEU A 134 9.17 15.18 7.63
CA LEU A 134 8.92 14.42 6.40
C LEU A 134 7.62 13.62 6.50
N SER A 135 6.88 13.54 5.39
CA SER A 135 5.57 12.89 5.33
C SER A 135 5.25 12.36 3.94
N GLY A 136 4.04 11.84 3.75
CA GLY A 136 3.52 11.45 2.44
C GLY A 136 3.02 12.61 1.57
N GLU A 137 3.25 13.88 1.98
CA GLU A 137 2.91 15.08 1.20
C GLU A 137 1.44 15.11 0.71
N GLY A 138 0.51 14.76 1.61
CA GLY A 138 -0.91 14.68 1.34
C GLY A 138 -1.42 13.30 0.94
N VAL A 139 -0.53 12.33 0.71
CA VAL A 139 -0.88 10.95 0.32
C VAL A 139 -0.60 10.00 1.48
N LEU A 140 -1.54 9.10 1.77
CA LEU A 140 -1.26 7.96 2.65
C LEU A 140 -0.46 6.94 1.84
N ILE A 141 0.73 6.56 2.33
CA ILE A 141 1.62 5.64 1.62
C ILE A 141 1.84 4.42 2.52
N GLU A 142 1.56 3.24 1.99
CA GLU A 142 1.87 1.97 2.64
C GLU A 142 3.21 1.45 2.14
N LEU A 143 4.08 1.02 3.07
CA LEU A 143 5.29 0.29 2.75
C LEU A 143 5.05 -1.17 3.08
N VAL A 144 5.26 -2.04 2.10
CA VAL A 144 4.96 -3.47 2.18
C VAL A 144 6.24 -4.25 1.98
N GLN A 145 6.54 -5.17 2.90
CA GLN A 145 7.69 -6.06 2.79
C GLN A 145 7.50 -6.99 1.57
N ALA A 146 8.35 -6.82 0.56
CA ALA A 146 8.35 -7.65 -0.63
C ALA A 146 8.76 -9.10 -0.29
N PRO A 147 8.04 -10.11 -0.82
CA PRO A 147 8.47 -11.48 -0.70
C PRO A 147 9.65 -11.77 -1.66
N PRO A 148 10.41 -12.85 -1.43
CA PRO A 148 11.63 -13.15 -2.18
C PRO A 148 11.46 -13.19 -3.70
N GLU A 149 10.31 -13.63 -4.19
CA GLU A 149 9.99 -13.70 -5.62
C GLU A 149 9.87 -12.33 -6.28
N ILE A 150 9.37 -11.31 -5.59
CA ILE A 150 9.29 -9.94 -6.10
C ILE A 150 10.68 -9.31 -6.15
N ILE A 151 11.49 -9.53 -5.10
CA ILE A 151 12.88 -9.05 -5.05
C ILE A 151 13.69 -9.63 -6.21
N ARG A 152 13.61 -10.95 -6.43
CA ARG A 152 14.32 -11.61 -7.55
C ARG A 152 13.86 -11.11 -8.91
N ALA A 153 12.56 -10.92 -9.10
CA ALA A 153 12.01 -10.43 -10.35
C ALA A 153 12.48 -8.99 -10.65
N PHE A 154 12.51 -8.12 -9.63
CA PHE A 154 13.06 -6.78 -9.75
C PHE A 154 14.54 -6.81 -10.14
N GLU A 155 15.35 -7.64 -9.48
CA GLU A 155 16.79 -7.77 -9.78
C GLU A 155 17.05 -8.26 -11.20
N GLN A 156 16.27 -9.22 -11.67
CA GLN A 156 16.36 -9.72 -13.04
C GLN A 156 15.96 -8.64 -14.06
N ALA A 157 14.89 -7.90 -13.81
CA ALA A 157 14.46 -6.81 -14.69
C ALA A 157 15.49 -5.67 -14.73
N ALA A 158 16.06 -5.30 -13.58
CA ALA A 158 17.09 -4.26 -13.49
C ALA A 158 18.38 -4.65 -14.22
N ALA A 159 18.81 -5.92 -14.11
CA ALA A 159 19.96 -6.43 -14.86
C ALA A 159 19.73 -6.39 -16.38
N ASN A 160 18.53 -6.77 -16.83
CA ASN A 160 18.17 -6.77 -18.24
C ASN A 160 18.09 -5.34 -18.83
N ALA A 161 17.66 -4.35 -18.05
CA ALA A 161 17.57 -2.96 -18.51
C ALA A 161 18.93 -2.25 -18.60
N ALA A 162 19.97 -2.79 -17.96
CA ALA A 162 21.34 -2.26 -18.01
C ALA A 162 22.13 -2.75 -19.24
N HIS A 163 21.55 -3.62 -20.07
CA HIS A 163 22.10 -4.17 -21.30
C HIS A 163 21.33 -3.61 -22.51
#